data_AF-A0A0B1RWM1-F1
#
_entry.id   AF-A0A0B1RWM1-F1
#
_cell.length_a   1.000
_cell.length_b   1.000
_cell.length_c   1.000
_cell.angle_alpha   90.00
_cell.angle_beta   90.00
_cell.angle_gamma   90.00
#
_symmetry.space_group_name_H-M   'P 1'
#
loop_
_entity.id
_entity.type
_entity.pdbx_description
1 polymer ?
#
loop_
_entity_poly.entity_id
_entity_poly.type
_entity_poly.pdbx_seq_one_letter_code
_entity_poly.pdbx_strand_id
1 'polypeptide(L)'
;MYSMEFLESFCNPSFHLPYHRASKKIPHIAADGSLVKPTTPNGIKLEQFVFDVFERSKNFYIWEVEREDEFSPLKNAESAGKDCLSTCRRDLALLNKKWLKAAGAKVSAEPVYLNSALSYCGEGLERYKDQEVTGPLIQ
;
A
#
# COMPACT_ATOMS: atom_id res chain seq x y z
N MET A 1 -0.37 -6.48 13.15
CA MET A 1 -1.64 -6.53 13.91
C MET A 1 -1.37 -6.08 15.34
N TYR A 2 -2.31 -5.38 15.97
CA TYR A 2 -2.19 -4.93 17.36
C TYR A 2 -3.42 -5.36 18.15
N SER A 3 -3.23 -5.82 19.39
CA SER A 3 -4.34 -5.99 20.34
C SER A 3 -4.79 -4.64 20.88
N MET A 4 -6.05 -4.52 21.28
CA MET A 4 -6.57 -3.30 21.92
C MET A 4 -5.79 -2.92 23.18
N GLU A 5 -5.51 -3.87 24.07
CA GLU A 5 -4.73 -3.65 25.30
C GLU A 5 -3.35 -3.02 25.00
N PHE A 6 -2.66 -3.53 23.98
CA PHE A 6 -1.39 -2.97 23.51
C PHE A 6 -1.55 -1.52 23.05
N LEU A 7 -2.57 -1.21 22.23
CA LEU A 7 -2.82 0.16 21.74
C LEU A 7 -3.17 1.12 22.88
N GLU A 8 -4.03 0.69 23.81
CA GLU A 8 -4.43 1.46 24.98
C GLU A 8 -3.23 1.85 25.86
N SER A 9 -2.20 1.00 25.93
CA SER A 9 -0.97 1.30 26.67
C SER A 9 -0.22 2.55 26.14
N PHE A 10 -0.51 2.99 24.92
CA PHE A 10 0.06 4.19 24.30
C PHE A 10 -0.85 5.42 24.34
N CYS A 11 -2.10 5.27 24.80
CA CYS A 11 -3.07 6.38 24.88
C CYS A 11 -2.87 7.28 26.10
N ASN A 12 -1.73 7.20 26.79
CA ASN A 12 -1.38 8.09 27.89
C ASN A 12 -0.77 9.40 27.31
N PRO A 13 -1.27 10.60 27.68
CA PRO A 13 -0.72 11.88 27.21
C PRO A 13 0.77 12.10 27.50
N SER A 14 1.34 11.35 28.45
CA SER A 14 2.77 11.40 28.79
C SER A 14 3.62 10.53 27.86
N PHE A 15 3.01 9.61 27.12
CA PHE A 15 3.71 8.72 26.20
C PHE A 15 4.01 9.44 24.88
N HIS A 16 5.25 9.36 24.44
CA HIS A 16 5.71 9.95 23.19
C HIS A 16 6.65 9.00 22.45
N LEU A 17 6.45 8.86 21.15
CA LEU A 17 7.40 8.20 20.26
C LEU A 17 8.56 9.13 19.92
N PRO A 18 9.75 8.59 19.60
CA PRO A 18 10.87 9.40 19.16
C PRO A 18 10.52 10.18 17.89
N TYR A 19 11.09 11.38 17.77
CA TYR A 19 11.01 12.15 16.53
C TYR A 19 12.15 11.78 15.59
N HIS A 20 11.79 11.37 14.39
CA HIS A 20 12.71 11.19 13.27
C HIS A 20 12.85 12.49 12.49
N ARG A 21 14.10 12.87 12.20
CA ARG A 21 14.44 14.10 11.49
C ARG A 21 14.54 13.85 9.99
N ALA A 22 13.76 14.58 9.20
CA ALA A 22 13.91 14.65 7.75
C ALA A 22 14.25 16.08 7.30
N SER A 23 15.41 16.26 6.67
CA SER A 23 15.78 17.53 6.03
C SER A 23 14.94 17.74 4.76
N LYS A 24 14.22 18.86 4.67
CA LYS A 24 13.29 19.15 3.56
C LYS A 24 13.56 20.51 2.93
N LYS A 25 13.22 20.62 1.65
CA LYS A 25 13.08 21.89 0.91
C LYS A 25 11.65 22.37 1.15
N ILE A 26 11.48 23.29 2.09
CA ILE A 26 10.18 23.79 2.54
C ILE A 26 9.94 25.15 1.87
N PRO A 27 9.00 25.25 0.90
CA PRO A 27 8.59 26.53 0.35
C PRO A 27 8.12 27.46 1.48
N HIS A 28 8.54 28.72 1.44
CA HIS A 28 8.23 29.71 2.47
C HIS A 28 8.06 31.10 1.86
N ILE A 29 7.48 32.01 2.65
CA ILE A 29 7.34 33.42 2.27
C ILE A 29 8.54 34.19 2.85
N ALA A 30 9.23 34.96 1.99
CA ALA A 30 10.33 35.82 2.41
C ALA A 30 9.81 37.11 3.07
N ALA A 31 10.71 37.88 3.68
CA ALA A 31 10.36 39.12 4.38
C ALA A 31 9.69 40.18 3.49
N ASP A 32 9.94 40.14 2.18
CA ASP A 32 9.33 41.01 1.18
C ASP A 32 7.97 40.52 0.67
N GLY A 33 7.46 39.40 1.22
CA GLY A 33 6.19 38.78 0.82
C GLY A 33 6.28 37.84 -0.38
N SER A 34 7.46 37.63 -0.97
CA SER A 34 7.63 36.74 -2.13
C SER A 34 7.66 35.25 -1.73
N LEU A 35 7.14 34.39 -2.61
CA LEU A 35 7.20 32.93 -2.42
C LEU A 35 8.57 32.38 -2.87
N VAL A 36 9.31 31.80 -1.94
CA VAL A 36 10.61 31.17 -2.21
C VAL A 36 10.46 29.65 -2.27
N LYS A 37 10.94 29.05 -3.38
CA LYS A 37 11.10 27.59 -3.54
C LYS A 37 12.58 27.24 -3.42
N PRO A 38 13.04 26.74 -2.25
CA PRO A 38 14.46 26.59 -1.98
C PRO A 38 15.10 25.45 -2.80
N THR A 39 16.34 25.67 -3.24
CA THR A 39 17.13 24.69 -4.02
C THR A 39 17.92 23.73 -3.12
N THR A 40 18.18 24.10 -1.87
CA THR A 40 18.80 23.29 -0.81
C THR A 40 17.84 23.13 0.38
N PRO A 41 17.98 22.08 1.22
CA PRO A 41 17.14 21.93 2.41
C PRO A 41 17.29 23.12 3.36
N ASN A 42 16.17 23.71 3.76
CA ASN A 42 16.10 24.91 4.62
C ASN A 42 15.31 24.66 5.90
N GLY A 43 14.83 23.44 6.12
CA GLY A 43 14.04 23.09 7.30
C GLY A 43 14.07 21.62 7.64
N ILE A 44 13.56 21.32 8.83
CA ILE A 44 13.45 19.98 9.37
C ILE A 44 11.97 19.64 9.53
N LYS A 45 11.56 18.49 9.00
CA LYS A 45 10.29 17.85 9.34
C LYS A 45 10.56 16.80 10.41
N LEU A 46 9.84 16.87 11.51
CA LEU A 46 9.84 15.85 12.56
C LEU A 46 8.65 14.93 12.33
N GLU A 47 8.90 13.62 12.27
CA GLU A 47 7.88 12.60 12.06
C GLU A 47 8.05 11.51 13.12
N GLN A 48 6.94 10.96 13.63
CA GLN A 48 6.95 9.75 14.45
C GLN A 48 6.59 8.56 13.56
N PHE A 49 7.22 7.40 13.76
CA PHE A 49 6.91 6.21 12.97
C PHE A 49 6.02 5.24 13.74
N VAL A 50 4.97 4.76 13.08
CA VAL A 50 3.96 3.87 13.69
C VAL A 50 4.56 2.57 14.23
N PHE A 51 5.70 2.14 13.70
CA PHE A 51 6.40 0.91 14.08
C PHE A 51 7.42 1.09 15.21
N ASP A 52 7.67 2.31 15.68
CA ASP A 52 8.55 2.56 16.83
C ASP A 52 7.99 2.00 18.16
N VAL A 53 6.71 1.57 18.16
CA VAL A 53 6.08 0.89 19.29
C VAL A 53 6.53 -0.57 19.44
N PHE A 54 7.16 -1.17 18.43
CA PHE A 54 7.44 -2.61 18.39
C PHE A 54 8.31 -3.09 19.56
N GLU A 55 9.29 -2.29 19.99
CA GLU A 55 10.18 -2.62 21.12
C GLU A 55 9.44 -2.84 22.44
N ARG A 56 8.19 -2.34 22.55
CA ARG A 56 7.36 -2.48 23.74
C ARG A 56 6.39 -3.65 23.66
N SER A 57 6.38 -4.38 22.54
CA SER A 57 5.57 -5.58 22.41
C SER A 57 6.11 -6.69 23.29
N LYS A 58 5.24 -7.31 24.09
CA LYS A 58 5.58 -8.52 24.86
C LYS A 58 5.62 -9.77 23.97
N ASN A 59 4.81 -9.78 22.91
CA ASN A 59 4.69 -10.89 21.97
C ASN A 59 4.79 -10.32 20.55
N PHE A 60 5.94 -10.48 19.91
CA PHE A 60 6.22 -9.97 18.59
C PHE A 60 6.33 -11.11 17.58
N TYR A 61 5.57 -11.03 16.49
CA TYR A 61 5.55 -12.03 15.43
C TYR A 61 5.73 -11.36 14.09
N ILE A 62 6.42 -12.06 13.19
CA ILE A 62 6.61 -11.68 11.79
C ILE A 62 5.81 -12.67 10.95
N TRP A 63 5.04 -12.15 10.00
CA TRP A 63 4.30 -12.92 9.02
C TRP A 63 4.78 -12.53 7.63
N GLU A 64 5.43 -13.46 6.94
CA GLU A 64 5.93 -13.28 5.58
C GLU A 64 4.85 -13.67 4.57
N VAL A 65 4.76 -12.93 3.47
CA VAL A 65 3.75 -13.08 2.43
C VAL A 65 4.39 -12.91 1.07
N GLU A 66 3.76 -13.52 0.05
CA GLU A 66 4.17 -13.32 -1.34
C GLU A 66 3.84 -11.89 -1.79
N ARG A 67 4.83 -11.22 -2.39
CA ARG A 67 4.69 -9.81 -2.75
C ARG A 67 3.60 -9.59 -3.79
N GLU A 68 3.53 -10.47 -4.79
CA GLU A 68 2.55 -10.41 -5.88
C GLU A 68 1.11 -10.59 -5.40
N ASP A 69 0.91 -11.16 -4.22
CA ASP A 69 -0.42 -11.41 -3.66
C ASP A 69 -0.86 -10.27 -2.73
N GLU A 70 0.07 -9.64 -2.00
CA GLU A 70 -0.30 -8.71 -0.92
C GLU A 70 0.31 -7.30 -1.01
N PHE A 71 1.27 -7.02 -1.91
CA PHE A 71 2.00 -5.75 -1.88
C PHE A 71 2.40 -5.15 -3.25
N SER A 72 1.61 -4.16 -3.69
CA SER A 72 1.95 -3.27 -4.80
C SER A 72 1.74 -1.79 -4.43
N PRO A 73 2.77 -1.09 -3.91
CA PRO A 73 2.61 0.26 -3.37
C PRO A 73 2.49 1.33 -4.46
N LEU A 74 1.68 2.36 -4.18
CA LEU A 74 1.58 3.57 -5.00
C LEU A 74 2.28 4.74 -4.29
N LYS A 75 3.45 5.14 -4.81
CA LYS A 75 4.32 6.17 -4.22
C LYS A 75 4.77 7.23 -5.21
N ASN A 76 4.84 6.90 -6.50
CA ASN A 76 5.46 7.74 -7.52
C ASN A 76 4.51 8.07 -8.67
N ALA A 77 4.87 9.11 -9.43
CA ALA A 77 4.25 9.41 -10.71
C ALA A 77 4.64 8.35 -11.77
N GLU A 78 3.86 8.28 -12.86
CA GLU A 78 4.10 7.33 -13.96
C GLU A 78 5.51 7.42 -14.56
N SER A 79 6.08 8.63 -14.63
CA SER A 79 7.42 8.86 -15.17
C SER A 79 8.53 8.14 -14.40
N ALA A 80 8.28 7.70 -13.16
CA ALA A 80 9.24 6.93 -12.38
C ALA A 80 9.32 5.46 -12.79
N GLY A 81 8.29 4.92 -13.45
CA GLY A 81 8.24 3.51 -13.90
C GLY A 81 8.25 2.45 -12.79
N LYS A 82 8.14 2.85 -11.52
CA LYS A 82 8.17 1.98 -10.33
C LYS A 82 7.25 2.52 -9.24
N ASP A 83 6.54 1.64 -8.56
CA ASP A 83 5.60 1.97 -7.46
C ASP A 83 4.64 3.11 -7.89
N CYS A 84 4.12 3.01 -9.11
CA CYS A 84 3.23 3.97 -9.78
C CYS A 84 1.89 3.29 -10.17
N LEU A 85 0.96 4.04 -10.74
CA LEU A 85 -0.39 3.55 -11.05
C LEU A 85 -0.35 2.41 -12.07
N SER A 86 0.50 2.49 -13.09
CA SER A 86 0.66 1.39 -14.07
C SER A 86 1.17 0.10 -13.42
N THR A 87 2.13 0.17 -12.48
CA THR A 87 2.59 -1.02 -11.74
C THR A 87 1.49 -1.61 -10.88
N CYS A 88 0.71 -0.79 -10.14
CA CYS A 88 -0.41 -1.28 -9.34
C CYS A 88 -1.49 -1.96 -10.17
N ARG A 89 -1.83 -1.38 -11.34
CA ARG A 89 -2.84 -1.96 -12.25
C ARG A 89 -2.37 -3.29 -12.83
N ARG A 90 -1.11 -3.37 -13.25
CA ARG A 90 -0.50 -4.60 -13.76
C ARG A 90 -0.54 -5.69 -12.69
N ASP A 91 -0.07 -5.39 -11.48
CA ASP A 91 0.09 -6.39 -10.42
C ASP A 91 -1.28 -6.93 -9.97
N LEU A 92 -2.28 -6.07 -9.82
CA LEU A 92 -3.66 -6.49 -9.54
C LEU A 92 -4.27 -7.34 -10.67
N ALA A 93 -4.00 -7.00 -11.94
CA ALA A 93 -4.50 -7.78 -13.07
C ALA A 93 -3.87 -9.18 -13.14
N LEU A 94 -2.57 -9.28 -12.82
CA LEU A 94 -1.87 -10.57 -12.74
C LEU A 94 -2.40 -11.43 -11.60
N LEU A 95 -2.66 -10.84 -10.42
CA LEU A 95 -3.25 -11.52 -9.28
C LEU A 95 -4.64 -12.09 -9.61
N ASN A 96 -5.52 -11.27 -10.18
CA ASN A 96 -6.87 -11.69 -10.54
C ASN A 96 -6.88 -12.77 -11.64
N LYS A 97 -5.96 -12.67 -12.60
CA LYS A 97 -5.73 -13.72 -13.61
C LYS A 97 -5.24 -15.01 -12.97
N LYS A 98 -4.33 -14.94 -11.99
CA LYS A 98 -3.84 -16.10 -11.22
C LYS A 98 -5.01 -16.80 -10.52
N TRP A 99 -5.89 -16.05 -9.85
CA TRP A 99 -7.06 -16.61 -9.17
C TRP A 99 -8.06 -17.27 -10.13
N LEU A 100 -8.42 -16.60 -11.23
CA LEU A 100 -9.32 -17.16 -12.24
C LEU A 100 -8.77 -18.45 -12.87
N LYS A 101 -7.48 -18.47 -13.19
CA LYS A 101 -6.82 -19.67 -13.71
C LYS A 101 -6.80 -20.81 -12.68
N ALA A 102 -6.54 -20.50 -11.40
CA ALA A 102 -6.58 -21.49 -10.33
C ALA A 102 -7.99 -22.10 -10.15
N ALA A 103 -9.04 -21.32 -10.41
CA ALA A 103 -10.43 -21.79 -10.42
C ALA A 103 -10.83 -22.58 -11.70
N GLY A 104 -9.92 -22.72 -12.67
CA GLY A 104 -10.17 -23.44 -13.91
C GLY A 104 -10.80 -22.60 -15.03
N ALA A 105 -10.84 -21.27 -14.90
CA ALA A 105 -11.33 -20.39 -15.96
C ALA A 105 -10.30 -20.21 -17.09
N LYS A 106 -10.78 -19.96 -18.31
CA LYS A 106 -9.96 -19.64 -19.48
C LYS A 106 -10.00 -18.13 -19.72
N VAL A 107 -8.92 -17.44 -19.36
CA VAL A 107 -8.79 -15.99 -19.58
C VAL A 107 -8.34 -15.73 -21.01
N SER A 108 -9.19 -15.13 -21.84
CA SER A 108 -8.92 -14.88 -23.26
C SER A 108 -8.58 -13.45 -23.63
N ALA A 109 -8.90 -12.47 -22.77
CA ALA A 109 -8.55 -11.06 -22.95
C ALA A 109 -8.06 -10.43 -21.65
N GLU A 110 -6.94 -9.71 -21.72
CA GLU A 110 -6.30 -9.03 -20.60
C GLU A 110 -6.31 -7.51 -20.78
N PRO A 111 -6.27 -6.71 -19.69
CA PRO A 111 -6.22 -7.12 -18.28
C PRO A 111 -7.56 -7.65 -17.77
N VAL A 112 -7.57 -8.35 -16.63
CA VAL A 112 -8.79 -8.77 -15.93
C VAL A 112 -8.74 -8.28 -14.49
N TYR A 113 -9.82 -7.66 -14.05
CA TYR A 113 -10.03 -7.20 -12.69
C TYR A 113 -11.26 -7.89 -12.12
N LEU A 114 -11.16 -8.43 -10.92
CA LEU A 114 -12.28 -8.98 -10.17
C LEU A 114 -12.80 -7.90 -9.21
N ASN A 115 -14.13 -7.79 -9.11
CA ASN A 115 -14.74 -7.04 -8.02
C ASN A 115 -14.45 -7.76 -6.69
N SER A 116 -13.93 -7.05 -5.69
CA SER A 116 -13.59 -7.61 -4.38
C SER A 116 -14.78 -8.20 -3.63
N ALA A 117 -16.02 -7.84 -4.01
CA ALA A 117 -17.23 -8.46 -3.46
C ALA A 117 -17.45 -9.90 -3.97
N LEU A 118 -16.80 -10.31 -5.07
CA LEU A 118 -16.90 -11.67 -5.60
C LEU A 118 -15.91 -12.61 -4.94
N SER A 119 -14.74 -12.09 -4.59
CA SER A 119 -13.62 -12.87 -4.09
C SER A 119 -12.63 -11.94 -3.39
N TYR A 120 -12.26 -12.30 -2.16
CA TYR A 120 -11.30 -11.56 -1.35
C TYR A 120 -9.86 -12.04 -1.60
N CYS A 121 -9.63 -13.35 -1.72
CA CYS A 121 -8.32 -13.98 -1.90
C CYS A 121 -8.30 -15.04 -3.03
N GLY A 122 -9.28 -15.03 -3.94
CA GLY A 122 -9.41 -16.02 -5.02
C GLY A 122 -10.41 -17.15 -4.72
N GLU A 123 -11.07 -17.16 -3.57
CA GLU A 123 -12.19 -18.07 -3.26
C GLU A 123 -13.48 -17.71 -4.00
N GLY A 124 -14.42 -18.66 -4.14
CA GLY A 124 -15.77 -18.37 -4.68
C GLY A 124 -15.82 -18.20 -6.21
N LEU A 125 -14.73 -18.54 -6.90
CA LEU A 125 -14.59 -18.40 -8.36
C LEU A 125 -14.95 -19.67 -9.13
N GLU A 126 -15.43 -20.72 -8.47
CA GLU A 126 -15.71 -22.04 -9.06
C GLU A 126 -16.74 -21.98 -10.17
N ARG A 127 -17.65 -20.98 -10.14
CA ARG A 127 -18.62 -20.72 -11.20
C ARG A 127 -17.99 -20.42 -12.56
N TYR A 128 -16.72 -20.00 -12.60
CA TYR A 128 -15.99 -19.72 -13.84
C TYR A 128 -15.22 -20.94 -14.36
N LYS A 129 -15.30 -22.10 -13.69
CA LYS A 129 -14.62 -23.32 -14.13
C LYS A 129 -15.05 -23.69 -15.56
N ASP A 130 -14.07 -23.94 -16.42
CA ASP A 130 -14.24 -24.25 -17.85
C ASP A 130 -14.90 -23.14 -18.68
N GLN A 131 -15.24 -21.99 -18.08
CA GLN A 131 -15.79 -20.83 -18.76
C GLN A 131 -14.68 -19.97 -19.35
N GLU A 132 -14.99 -19.32 -20.47
CA GLU A 132 -14.16 -18.27 -21.02
C GLU A 132 -14.51 -16.93 -20.36
N VAL A 133 -13.49 -16.24 -19.85
CA VAL A 133 -13.65 -14.98 -19.13
C VAL A 133 -12.89 -13.88 -19.88
N THR A 134 -13.63 -12.83 -20.25
CA THR A 134 -13.12 -11.66 -20.95
C THR A 134 -13.19 -10.42 -20.05
N GLY A 135 -12.07 -9.72 -19.93
CA GLY A 135 -11.98 -8.48 -19.16
C GLY A 135 -12.67 -7.27 -19.82
N PRO A 136 -12.48 -6.06 -19.27
CA PRO A 136 -11.52 -5.76 -18.21
C PRO A 136 -12.04 -6.00 -16.80
N LEU A 137 -13.36 -5.94 -16.54
CA LEU A 137 -13.93 -6.07 -15.20
C LEU A 137 -14.95 -7.20 -15.16
N ILE A 138 -14.79 -8.10 -14.19
CA ILE A 138 -15.72 -9.20 -13.94
C ILE A 138 -16.53 -8.87 -12.69
N GLN A 139 -17.85 -8.96 -12.85
CA GLN A 139 -18.86 -8.63 -11.83
C GLN A 139 -19.58 -9.88 -11.30
#